data_AF-A0A2V6ZNZ8-F1
#
_entry.id   AF-A0A2V6ZNZ8-F1
#
_cell.length_a   1.000
_cell.length_b   1.000
_cell.length_c   1.000
_cell.angle_alpha   90.00
_cell.angle_beta   90.00
_cell.angle_gamma   90.00
#
_symmetry.space_group_name_H-M   'P 1'
#
loop_
_entity.id
_entity.type
_entity.pdbx_description
1 polymer ?
#
loop_
_entity_poly.entity_id
_entity_poly.type
_entity_poly.pdbx_seq_one_letter_code
_entity_poly.pdbx_strand_id
1 'polypeptide(L)'
;MTEPEPNYPPLSTREIRTLPEGARVIVTWSEGNDGPHEYGVHWRRGEPYAQTDAERHEGRVDLEKWLTYYVGSRRPFTRVWALPARRAE
;
A
#
# COMPACT_ATOMS: atom_id res chain seq x y z
N MET A 1 10.25 -16.76 0.65
CA MET A 1 10.17 -16.54 -0.80
C MET A 1 9.45 -15.22 -0.97
N THR A 2 10.12 -14.22 -1.54
CA THR A 2 9.48 -12.96 -1.91
C THR A 2 8.48 -13.23 -3.03
N GLU A 3 7.26 -12.73 -2.91
CA GLU A 3 6.28 -12.87 -3.98
C GLU A 3 6.78 -12.12 -5.24
N PRO A 4 6.51 -12.62 -6.45
CA PRO A 4 6.89 -11.88 -7.65
C PRO A 4 6.09 -10.58 -7.75
N GLU A 5 6.71 -9.53 -8.29
CA GLU A 5 5.97 -8.31 -8.63
C GLU A 5 4.81 -8.64 -9.58
N PRO A 6 3.66 -7.97 -9.46
CA PRO A 6 2.57 -8.13 -10.40
C PRO A 6 2.98 -7.82 -11.84
N ASN A 7 2.47 -8.60 -12.81
CA ASN A 7 2.78 -8.42 -14.23
C ASN A 7 1.98 -7.29 -14.92
N TYR A 8 1.25 -6.50 -14.15
CA TYR A 8 0.43 -5.37 -14.60
C TYR A 8 0.99 -4.05 -14.02
N PRO A 9 0.68 -2.89 -14.63
CA PRO A 9 1.27 -1.63 -14.19
C PRO A 9 0.85 -1.25 -12.75
N PRO A 10 1.73 -0.59 -11.99
CA PRO A 10 1.38 -0.03 -10.69
C PRO A 10 0.42 1.15 -10.82
N LEU A 11 -0.31 1.43 -9.75
CA LEU A 11 -1.23 2.55 -9.63
C LEU A 11 -0.49 3.89 -9.63
N SER A 12 -1.09 4.87 -10.29
CA SER A 12 -0.74 6.27 -10.12
C SER A 12 -1.26 6.82 -8.78
N THR A 13 -0.69 7.94 -8.32
CA THR A 13 -1.18 8.66 -7.12
C THR A 13 -2.67 9.00 -7.21
N ARG A 14 -3.18 9.28 -8.43
CA ARG A 14 -4.60 9.56 -8.66
C ARG A 14 -5.46 8.33 -8.43
N GLU A 15 -5.02 7.17 -8.93
CA GLU A 15 -5.74 5.90 -8.73
C GLU A 15 -5.70 5.45 -7.28
N ILE A 16 -4.56 5.64 -6.59
CA ILE A 16 -4.43 5.37 -5.15
C ILE A 16 -5.46 6.18 -4.33
N ARG A 17 -5.66 7.46 -4.69
CA ARG A 17 -6.66 8.33 -4.04
C ARG A 17 -8.11 7.95 -4.34
N THR A 18 -8.35 7.00 -5.24
CA THR A 18 -9.70 6.47 -5.50
C THR A 18 -9.96 5.12 -4.86
N LEU A 19 -8.97 4.56 -4.15
CA LEU A 19 -9.12 3.27 -3.49
C LEU A 19 -10.10 3.36 -2.31
N PRO A 20 -11.05 2.41 -2.19
CA PRO A 20 -11.94 2.38 -1.04
C PRO A 20 -11.18 2.03 0.25
N GLU A 21 -11.72 2.48 1.40
CA GLU A 21 -11.30 2.00 2.72
C GLU A 21 -11.40 0.47 2.77
N GLY A 22 -10.35 -0.20 3.26
CA GLY A 22 -10.25 -1.66 3.30
C GLY A 22 -9.87 -2.32 1.97
N ALA A 23 -9.59 -1.56 0.91
CA ALA A 23 -8.99 -2.12 -0.30
C ALA A 23 -7.65 -2.81 0.03
N ARG A 24 -7.29 -3.84 -0.73
CA ARG A 24 -6.00 -4.51 -0.59
C ARG A 24 -5.06 -4.04 -1.67
N VAL A 25 -3.82 -3.75 -1.30
CA VAL A 25 -2.76 -3.33 -2.22
C VAL A 25 -1.51 -4.15 -2.00
N ILE A 26 -0.78 -4.41 -3.07
CA ILE A 26 0.60 -4.88 -3.00
C ILE A 26 1.50 -3.65 -3.07
N VAL A 27 2.48 -3.55 -2.18
CA VAL A 27 3.49 -2.48 -2.21
C VAL A 27 4.88 -3.07 -2.24
N THR A 28 5.79 -2.45 -2.98
CA THR A 28 7.23 -2.69 -2.86
C THR A 28 7.91 -1.49 -2.24
N TRP A 29 8.84 -1.76 -1.34
CA TRP A 29 9.60 -0.75 -0.61
C TRP A 29 10.82 -0.28 -1.42
N SER A 30 11.28 0.95 -1.22
CA SER A 30 12.51 1.44 -1.88
C SER A 30 13.79 1.07 -1.14
N GLU A 31 13.70 0.77 0.16
CA GLU A 31 14.79 0.20 0.96
C GLU A 31 14.29 -1.10 1.63
N GLY A 32 15.10 -2.15 1.59
CA GLY A 32 14.74 -3.48 2.11
C GLY A 32 14.51 -4.52 1.02
N ASN A 33 14.92 -5.76 1.29
CA ASN A 33 14.92 -6.88 0.34
C ASN A 33 13.67 -7.78 0.52
N ASP A 34 12.63 -7.27 1.17
CA ASP A 34 11.48 -8.08 1.61
C ASP A 34 10.42 -8.29 0.51
N GLY A 35 10.62 -7.70 -0.67
CA GLY A 35 9.78 -7.92 -1.84
C GLY A 35 8.41 -7.24 -1.74
N PRO A 36 7.47 -7.60 -2.63
CA PRO A 36 6.11 -7.11 -2.60
C PRO A 36 5.36 -7.64 -1.38
N HIS A 37 4.59 -6.77 -0.72
CA HIS A 37 3.81 -7.10 0.47
C HIS A 37 2.38 -6.59 0.35
N GLU A 38 1.42 -7.39 0.82
CA GLU A 38 0.01 -7.01 0.89
C GLU A 38 -0.27 -6.12 2.12
N TYR A 39 -0.99 -5.03 1.90
CA TYR A 39 -1.51 -4.13 2.93
C TYR A 39 -2.98 -3.82 2.68
N GLY A 40 -3.69 -3.51 3.77
CA GLY A 40 -4.98 -2.82 3.72
C GLY A 40 -4.79 -1.32 3.51
N VAL A 41 -5.66 -0.72 2.72
CA VAL A 41 -5.74 0.73 2.52
C VAL A 41 -6.67 1.34 3.55
N HIS A 42 -6.16 2.30 4.30
CA HIS A 42 -6.90 3.04 5.31
C HIS A 42 -6.75 4.54 5.11
N TRP A 43 -7.68 5.32 5.63
CA TRP A 43 -7.72 6.77 5.42
C TRP A 43 -7.52 7.56 6.72
N ARG A 44 -6.62 8.54 6.69
CA ARG A 44 -6.43 9.48 7.81
C ARG A 44 -6.11 10.87 7.28
N ARG A 45 -6.81 11.89 7.78
CA ARG A 45 -6.64 13.29 7.34
C ARG A 45 -6.75 13.49 5.82
N GLY A 46 -7.57 12.67 5.15
CA GLY A 46 -7.78 12.74 3.70
C GLY A 46 -6.68 12.09 2.85
N GLU A 47 -5.71 11.41 3.45
CA GLU A 47 -4.64 10.71 2.74
C GLU A 47 -4.73 9.19 3.02
N PRO A 48 -4.57 8.35 1.99
CA PRO A 48 -4.55 6.91 2.14
C PRO A 48 -3.18 6.43 2.64
N TYR A 49 -3.18 5.45 3.55
CA TYR A 49 -1.99 4.81 4.08
C TYR A 49 -2.15 3.28 4.12
N ALA A 50 -1.04 2.58 3.99
CA ALA A 50 -0.96 1.13 4.08
C ALA A 50 -0.87 0.67 5.54
N GLN A 51 -1.62 -0.37 5.89
CA GLN A 51 -1.62 -0.95 7.22
C GLN A 51 -1.76 -2.48 7.12
N THR A 52 -1.01 -3.20 7.95
CA THR A 52 -1.24 -4.64 8.16
C THR A 52 -2.39 -4.86 9.13
N ASP A 53 -3.01 -6.04 9.09
CA ASP A 53 -4.07 -6.40 10.06
C ASP A 53 -3.58 -6.33 11.52
N ALA A 54 -2.31 -6.66 11.77
CA ALA A 54 -1.70 -6.58 13.09
C ALA A 54 -1.62 -5.12 13.59
N GLU A 55 -1.13 -4.21 12.75
CA GLU A 55 -1.05 -2.78 13.09
C GLU A 55 -2.43 -2.16 13.31
N ARG A 56 -3.42 -2.61 12.54
CA ARG A 56 -4.82 -2.20 12.71
C ARG A 56 -5.36 -2.64 14.07
N HIS A 57 -5.10 -3.89 14.46
CA HIS A 57 -5.53 -4.40 15.76
C HIS A 57 -4.89 -3.62 16.93
N GLU A 58 -3.66 -3.17 16.76
CA GLU A 58 -2.93 -2.37 17.75
C GLU A 58 -3.23 -0.85 17.68
N GLY A 59 -4.05 -0.40 16.72
CA GLY A 59 -4.34 1.03 16.51
C GLY A 59 -3.12 1.86 16.08
N ARG A 60 -2.07 1.22 15.54
CA ARG A 60 -0.81 1.88 15.15
C ARG A 60 -0.92 2.47 13.75
N VAL A 61 -0.65 3.76 13.62
CA VAL A 61 -0.55 4.42 12.31
C VAL A 61 0.90 4.74 12.03
N ASP A 62 1.47 4.04 11.06
CA ASP A 62 2.79 4.33 10.53
C ASP A 62 2.70 5.43 9.47
N LEU A 63 3.29 6.59 9.77
CA LEU A 63 3.28 7.74 8.86
C LEU A 63 4.21 7.52 7.66
N GLU A 64 5.18 6.61 7.76
CA GLU A 64 6.02 6.21 6.63
C GLU A 64 5.25 5.38 5.60
N LYS A 65 4.06 4.88 5.98
CA LYS A 65 3.17 4.09 5.12
C LYS A 65 2.13 4.87 4.34
N TRP A 66 2.25 6.19 4.24
CA TRP A 66 1.32 6.98 3.43
C TRP A 66 1.52 6.68 1.94
N LEU A 67 0.48 6.15 1.28
CA LEU A 67 0.53 5.64 -0.09
C LEU A 67 0.67 6.76 -1.13
N THR A 68 0.33 7.99 -0.75
CA THR A 68 0.41 9.19 -1.58
C THR A 68 1.63 10.06 -1.29
N TYR A 69 2.44 9.72 -0.28
CA TYR A 69 3.56 10.57 0.12
C TYR A 69 4.78 10.34 -0.79
N TYR A 70 5.03 11.32 -1.67
CA TYR A 70 6.13 11.37 -2.62
C TYR A 70 7.01 12.63 -2.43
N VAL A 71 7.33 13.03 -1.19
CA VAL A 71 8.12 14.25 -0.96
C VAL A 71 9.57 13.90 -0.58
N GLY A 72 10.49 13.99 -1.55
CA GLY A 72 11.94 13.99 -1.35
C GLY A 72 12.71 12.77 -1.88
N SER A 73 14.03 12.75 -1.63
CA SER A 73 14.98 11.70 -2.07
C SER A 73 14.84 10.35 -1.35
N ARG A 74 13.84 10.20 -0.46
CA ARG A 74 13.51 8.97 0.26
C ARG A 74 12.07 8.62 -0.02
N ARG A 75 11.85 7.83 -1.07
CA ARG A 75 10.55 7.20 -1.33
C ARG A 75 10.44 6.02 -0.35
N PRO A 76 9.42 5.92 0.50
CA PRO A 76 9.20 4.69 1.27
C PRO A 76 8.76 3.56 0.33
N PHE A 77 7.96 3.89 -0.69
CA PHE A 77 7.43 2.93 -1.68
C PHE A 77 7.95 3.17 -3.09
N THR A 78 8.31 2.09 -3.76
CA THR A 78 8.72 2.09 -5.17
C THR A 78 7.52 1.94 -6.09
N ARG A 79 6.61 1.00 -5.79
CA ARG A 79 5.44 0.67 -6.62
C ARG A 79 4.28 0.17 -5.74
N VAL A 80 3.05 0.50 -6.13
CA VAL A 80 1.80 0.10 -5.46
C VAL A 80 0.87 -0.49 -6.51
N TRP A 81 0.25 -1.63 -6.23
CA TRP A 81 -0.73 -2.28 -7.10
C TRP A 81 -2.01 -2.53 -6.34
N ALA A 82 -3.17 -2.30 -6.96
CA ALA A 82 -4.43 -2.78 -6.39
C ALA A 82 -4.50 -4.30 -6.54
N LEU A 83 -4.93 -4.98 -5.49
CA LEU A 83 -5.46 -6.33 -5.61
C LEU A 83 -6.94 -6.23 -6.02
N PRO A 84 -7.38 -6.99 -7.03
CA PRO A 84 -8.80 -7.09 -7.32
C PRO A 84 -9.50 -7.57 -6.05
N ALA A 85 -10.57 -6.88 -5.65
CA ALA A 85 -11.39 -7.30 -4.52
C ALA A 85 -11.76 -8.76 -4.76
N ARG A 86 -11.26 -9.66 -3.91
CA ARG A 86 -11.62 -11.08 -3.94
C ARG A 86 -13.13 -11.07 -3.74
N ARG A 87 -13.91 -11.33 -4.79
CA ARG A 87 -15.34 -11.57 -4.62
C ARG A 87 -15.40 -12.74 -3.64
N ALA A 88 -16.00 -12.52 -2.48
CA ALA A 88 -16.44 -13.61 -1.65
C ALA A 88 -17.41 -14.42 -2.54
N GLU A 89 -16.97 -15.60 -2.96
CA GLU A 89 -17.86 -16.65 -3.49
C GLU A 89 -18.76 -17.18 -2.38
#